data_AF-A0A136LI43-F1
#
_entry.id   AF-A0A136LI43-F1
#
_cell.length_a   1.000
_cell.length_b   1.000
_cell.length_c   1.000
_cell.angle_alpha   90.00
_cell.angle_beta   90.00
_cell.angle_gamma   90.00
#
_symmetry.space_group_name_H-M   'P 1'
#
loop_
_entity.id
_entity.type
_entity.pdbx_description
1 polymer ?
#
loop_
_entity_poly.entity_id
_entity_poly.type
_entity_poly.pdbx_seq_one_letter_code
_entity_poly.pdbx_strand_id
1 'polypeptide(L)'
;AVGHPWGVHNAATGGVIIGRSPALPDMPRIRNDWIVADLHLRPGNSGGPMVNTRGQLVGVNTMITGPSVGIAVSVEAVKDFLQQTIGRAAVPSTVTV
;
A
#
# COMPACT_ATOMS: atom_id res chain seq x y z
N ALA A 1 -1.19 8.85 2.08
CA ALA A 1 -0.75 7.77 2.98
C ALA A 1 -0.85 8.26 4.41
N VAL A 2 -1.21 7.37 5.35
CA VAL A 2 -1.33 7.69 6.78
C VAL A 2 -0.48 6.72 7.60
N GLY A 3 0.16 7.21 8.66
CA GLY A 3 0.98 6.38 9.54
C GLY A 3 1.60 7.14 10.71
N HIS A 4 2.71 6.58 11.22
CA HIS A 4 3.40 7.06 12.41
C HIS A 4 4.89 7.35 12.14
N PRO A 5 5.24 8.22 11.17
CA PRO A 5 6.62 8.48 10.81
C PRO A 5 7.44 8.98 12.00
N TRP A 6 8.51 8.26 12.35
CA TRP A 6 9.39 8.59 13.49
C TRP A 6 8.66 8.81 14.83
N GLY A 7 7.50 8.17 15.02
CA GLY A 7 6.69 8.32 16.24
C GLY A 7 5.77 9.55 16.24
N VAL A 8 5.71 10.34 15.16
CA VAL A 8 4.68 11.37 15.00
C VAL A 8 3.36 10.67 14.70
N HIS A 9 2.42 10.74 15.65
CA HIS A 9 1.17 10.00 15.55
C HIS A 9 0.22 10.54 14.49
N ASN A 10 -0.45 9.63 13.78
CA ASN A 10 -1.51 9.92 12.80
C ASN A 10 -1.10 10.95 11.73
N ALA A 11 0.16 10.93 11.28
CA ALA A 11 0.62 11.81 10.24
C ALA A 11 0.10 11.36 8.87
N ALA A 12 -0.18 12.33 7.99
CA ALA A 12 -0.56 12.09 6.62
C ALA A 12 0.46 12.70 5.64
N THR A 13 0.80 11.94 4.60
CA THR A 13 1.63 12.41 3.48
C THR A 13 0.85 12.27 2.17
N GLY A 14 0.87 13.31 1.34
CA GLY A 14 0.26 13.34 0.00
C GLY A 14 1.30 13.22 -1.12
N GLY A 15 0.89 12.67 -2.27
CA GLY A 15 1.73 12.40 -3.43
C GLY A 15 0.91 11.82 -4.59
N VAL A 16 1.58 11.34 -5.63
CA VAL A 16 0.94 10.87 -6.87
C VAL A 16 1.31 9.40 -7.13
N ILE A 17 0.35 8.58 -7.52
CA ILE A 17 0.63 7.21 -8.00
C ILE A 17 1.25 7.33 -9.40
N ILE A 18 2.46 6.79 -9.56
CA ILE A 18 3.22 6.86 -10.81
C ILE A 18 3.27 5.53 -11.56
N GLY A 19 2.86 4.43 -10.93
CA GLY A 19 2.80 3.13 -11.60
C GLY A 19 2.26 2.00 -10.74
N ARG A 20 2.01 0.88 -11.40
CA ARG A 20 1.64 -0.40 -10.80
C ARG A 20 2.54 -1.48 -11.41
N SER A 21 3.11 -2.35 -10.58
CA SER A 21 4.04 -3.37 -11.05
C SER A 21 3.75 -4.73 -10.43
N PRO A 22 3.71 -5.82 -11.22
CA PRO A 22 3.56 -7.19 -10.69
C PRO A 22 4.83 -7.72 -10.02
N ALA A 23 5.95 -6.99 -10.15
CA ALA A 23 7.22 -7.34 -9.54
C ALA A 23 8.04 -6.08 -9.24
N LEU A 24 8.79 -6.11 -8.14
CA LEU A 24 9.83 -5.13 -7.86
C LEU A 24 11.19 -5.78 -8.08
N PRO A 25 12.18 -5.04 -8.60
CA PRO A 25 13.57 -5.50 -8.61
C PRO A 25 13.97 -5.95 -7.19
N ASP A 26 14.64 -7.09 -7.07
CA ASP A 26 15.19 -7.66 -5.83
C ASP A 26 14.18 -8.12 -4.76
N MET A 27 12.88 -8.12 -5.06
CA MET A 27 11.87 -8.75 -4.22
C MET A 27 11.55 -10.16 -4.73
N PRO A 28 11.30 -11.14 -3.84
CA PRO A 28 10.79 -12.43 -4.26
C PRO A 28 9.56 -12.22 -5.16
N ARG A 29 9.47 -12.96 -6.27
CA ARG A 29 8.27 -13.02 -7.14
C ARG A 29 7.13 -13.74 -6.43
N ILE A 30 6.80 -13.33 -5.22
CA ILE A 30 5.50 -13.55 -4.63
C ILE A 30 4.59 -12.62 -5.43
N ARG A 31 3.45 -13.14 -5.89
CA ARG A 31 2.47 -12.46 -6.75
C ARG A 31 1.90 -11.21 -6.07
N ASN A 32 2.72 -10.18 -5.94
CA ASN A 32 2.40 -9.00 -5.17
C ASN A 32 2.25 -7.89 -6.18
N ASP A 33 1.01 -7.47 -6.32
CA ASP A 33 0.66 -6.36 -7.15
C ASP A 33 0.98 -5.08 -6.38
N TRP A 34 2.03 -4.39 -6.81
CA TRP A 34 2.63 -3.25 -6.11
C TRP A 34 2.15 -1.94 -6.69
N ILE A 35 1.83 -1.00 -5.81
CA ILE A 35 1.59 0.41 -6.13
C ILE A 35 2.88 1.18 -5.89
N VAL A 36 3.30 1.95 -6.89
CA VAL A 36 4.46 2.83 -6.83
C VAL A 36 3.96 4.27 -6.89
N ALA A 37 4.37 5.08 -5.92
CA ALA A 37 3.97 6.47 -5.80
C ALA A 37 5.18 7.38 -5.63
N ASP A 38 5.14 8.55 -6.28
CA ASP A 38 5.99 9.67 -5.93
C ASP A 38 5.43 10.28 -4.64
N LEU A 39 6.01 9.84 -3.53
CA LEU A 39 5.53 10.08 -2.19
C LEU A 39 6.66 9.88 -1.19
N HIS A 40 6.88 10.86 -0.31
CA HIS A 40 7.82 10.75 0.80
C HIS A 40 7.28 9.86 1.92
N LEU A 41 7.43 8.54 1.73
CA LEU A 41 7.25 7.59 2.81
C LEU A 41 8.50 7.57 3.70
N ARG A 42 8.28 7.31 4.99
CA ARG A 42 9.31 7.21 6.03
C ARG A 42 9.04 6.00 6.93
N PRO A 43 10.06 5.43 7.61
CA PRO A 43 9.85 4.40 8.61
C PRO A 43 8.76 4.82 9.60
N GLY A 44 7.81 3.91 9.86
CA GLY A 44 6.59 4.18 10.63
C GLY A 44 5.33 4.43 9.79
N ASN A 45 5.47 4.68 8.47
CA ASN A 45 4.32 4.63 7.55
C ASN A 45 3.95 3.21 7.12
N SER A 46 4.92 2.28 7.15
CA SER A 46 4.72 0.87 6.80
C SER A 46 3.59 0.26 7.63
N GLY A 47 2.74 -0.54 6.98
CA GLY A 47 1.51 -1.12 7.55
C GLY A 47 0.31 -0.17 7.55
N GLY A 48 0.52 1.13 7.39
CA GLY A 48 -0.55 2.13 7.32
C GLY A 48 -1.26 2.16 5.96
N PRO A 49 -2.47 2.76 5.89
CA PRO A 49 -3.25 2.81 4.66
C PRO A 49 -2.72 3.87 3.68
N MET A 50 -2.78 3.53 2.40
CA MET A 50 -2.72 4.47 1.28
C MET A 50 -4.14 4.65 0.75
N VAL A 51 -4.64 5.88 0.76
CA VAL A 51 -5.98 6.22 0.29
C VAL A 51 -5.91 7.24 -0.85
N ASN A 52 -6.86 7.17 -1.78
CA ASN A 52 -7.05 8.21 -2.79
C ASN A 52 -7.77 9.44 -2.20
N THR A 53 -7.96 10.47 -3.02
CA THR A 53 -8.61 11.73 -2.61
C THR A 53 -10.10 11.57 -2.23
N ARG A 54 -10.71 10.42 -2.54
CA ARG A 54 -12.07 10.06 -2.12
C ARG A 54 -12.09 9.25 -0.81
N GLY A 55 -10.94 9.05 -0.17
CA GLY A 55 -10.82 8.24 1.05
C GLY A 55 -10.89 6.73 0.83
N GLN A 56 -10.81 6.26 -0.43
CA GLN A 56 -10.85 4.84 -0.73
C GLN A 56 -9.45 4.23 -0.57
N LEU A 57 -9.36 3.06 0.06
CA LEU A 57 -8.11 2.33 0.22
C LEU A 57 -7.61 1.82 -1.12
N VAL A 58 -6.41 2.25 -1.51
CA VAL A 58 -5.73 1.78 -2.74
C VAL A 58 -4.66 0.75 -2.42
N GLY A 59 -4.03 0.82 -1.24
CA GLY A 59 -3.01 -0.15 -0.83
C GLY A 59 -2.55 0.04 0.61
N VAL A 60 -1.63 -0.83 1.03
CA VAL A 60 -0.99 -0.81 2.35
C VAL A 60 0.47 -0.45 2.18
N ASN A 61 0.91 0.65 2.80
CA ASN A 61 2.28 1.13 2.71
C ASN A 61 3.23 0.03 3.18
N THR A 62 4.32 -0.23 2.45
CA THR A 62 5.26 -1.29 2.82
C THR A 62 6.67 -0.76 2.93
N MET A 63 7.14 -0.08 1.89
CA MET A 63 8.55 0.21 1.74
C MET A 63 8.78 1.55 1.05
N ILE A 64 10.01 2.03 1.17
CA ILE A 64 10.53 3.23 0.52
C ILE A 64 11.63 2.75 -0.41
N THR A 65 11.64 3.22 -1.65
CA THR A 65 12.77 3.05 -2.57
C THR A 65 13.32 4.41 -2.96
N GLY A 66 14.62 4.62 -2.81
CA GLY A 66 15.22 5.94 -2.99
C GLY A 66 14.65 7.02 -2.06
N PRO A 67 14.89 8.32 -2.36
CA PRO A 67 14.52 9.41 -1.47
C PRO A 67 13.03 9.78 -1.47
N SER A 68 12.32 9.50 -2.57
CA SER A 68 10.96 10.04 -2.80
C SER A 68 9.96 9.03 -3.35
N VAL A 69 10.32 7.75 -3.46
CA VAL A 69 9.38 6.74 -3.98
C VAL A 69 8.85 5.88 -2.85
N GLY A 70 7.53 5.92 -2.69
CA GLY A 70 6.78 5.07 -1.79
C GLY A 70 6.21 3.86 -2.50
N ILE A 71 6.24 2.71 -1.83
CA ILE A 71 5.71 1.45 -2.34
C ILE A 71 4.64 0.92 -1.39
N ALA A 72 3.53 0.47 -1.95
CA ALA A 72 2.45 -0.18 -1.23
C ALA A 72 2.04 -1.51 -1.88
N VAL A 73 1.59 -2.46 -1.06
CA VAL A 73 0.86 -3.65 -1.54
C VAL A 73 -0.54 -3.19 -1.94
N SER A 74 -0.98 -3.51 -3.15
CA SER A 74 -2.31 -3.12 -3.63
C SER A 74 -3.44 -3.76 -2.81
N VAL A 75 -4.60 -3.12 -2.79
CA VAL A 75 -5.79 -3.66 -2.13
C VAL A 75 -6.22 -5.00 -2.74
N GLU A 76 -5.98 -5.24 -4.03
CA GLU A 76 -6.24 -6.52 -4.68
C GLU A 76 -5.39 -7.64 -4.07
N ALA A 77 -4.08 -7.42 -3.91
CA ALA A 77 -3.20 -8.39 -3.28
C ALA A 77 -3.58 -8.66 -1.81
N VAL A 78 -4.03 -7.62 -1.08
CA VAL A 78 -4.54 -7.79 0.29
C VAL A 78 -5.82 -8.63 0.30
N LYS A 79 -6.76 -8.38 -0.61
CA LYS A 79 -7.99 -9.17 -0.73
C LYS A 79 -7.68 -10.64 -1.04
N ASP A 80 -6.78 -10.90 -1.98
CA ASP A 80 -6.36 -12.26 -2.34
C ASP A 80 -5.74 -13.00 -1.15
N PHE A 81 -4.85 -12.32 -0.42
CA PHE A 81 -4.26 -12.85 0.81
C PHE A 81 -5.30 -13.17 1.88
N LEU A 82 -6.26 -12.27 2.11
CA LEU A 82 -7.33 -12.49 3.09
C LEU A 82 -8.23 -13.65 2.66
N GLN A 83 -8.58 -13.76 1.38
CA GLN A 83 -9.38 -14.87 0.87
C GLN A 83 -8.69 -16.22 1.09
N GLN A 84 -7.36 -16.27 0.91
CA GLN A 84 -6.57 -17.48 1.13
C GLN A 84 -6.41 -17.83 2.61
N THR A 85 -6.33 -16.83 3.49
CA THR A 85 -5.99 -17.02 4.90
C THR A 85 -7.21 -17.25 5.80
N ILE A 86 -8.29 -16.49 5.58
CA ILE A 86 -9.48 -16.50 6.45
C ILE A 86 -10.77 -16.90 5.72
N GLY A 87 -10.67 -17.26 4.44
CA GLY A 87 -11.79 -17.72 3.62
C GLY A 87 -12.62 -16.60 2.99
N ARG A 88 -13.31 -16.95 1.89
CA ARG A 88 -14.01 -15.99 1.01
C ARG A 88 -15.17 -15.23 1.66
N ALA A 89 -15.77 -15.79 2.72
CA ALA A 89 -16.91 -15.21 3.42
C ALA A 89 -16.55 -13.95 4.25
N ALA A 90 -15.26 -13.72 4.54
CA ALA A 90 -14.80 -12.65 5.42
C ALA A 90 -14.27 -11.40 4.68
N VAL A 91 -14.20 -11.40 3.34
CA VAL A 91 -13.62 -10.30 2.56
C VAL A 91 -14.74 -9.46 1.92
N PRO A 92 -14.93 -8.18 2.34
CA PRO A 92 -15.99 -7.35 1.79
C PRO A 92 -15.77 -7.04 0.31
N SER A 93 -16.84 -7.19 -0.49
CA SER A 93 -16.85 -7.07 -1.96
C SER A 93 -16.67 -5.64 -2.49
N THR A 94 -16.69 -4.63 -1.62
CA THR A 94 -16.73 -3.22 -2.03
C THR A 94 -15.46 -2.49 -1.63
N VAL A 95 -14.42 -2.59 -2.47
CA VAL A 95 -13.43 -1.51 -2.62
C VAL A 95 -13.32 -1.28 -4.12
N THR A 96 -14.05 -0.28 -4.60
CA THR A 96 -14.10 0.13 -6.01
C THR A 96 -12.98 1.14 -6.24
N VAL A 97 -12.14 0.86 -7.22
CA VAL A 97 -11.05 1.74 -7.71
C VAL A 97 -11.60 3.02 -8.31
#